data_AF-A0A8H3G0S8-F1
#
_entry.id   AF-A0A8H3G0S8-F1
#
_cell.length_a   1.000
_cell.length_b   1.000
_cell.length_c   1.000
_cell.angle_alpha   90.00
_cell.angle_beta   90.00
_cell.angle_gamma   90.00
#
_symmetry.space_group_name_H-M   'P 1'
#
loop_
_entity.id
_entity.type
_entity.pdbx_description
1 polymer ?
#
loop_
_entity_poly.entity_id
_entity_poly.type
_entity_poly.pdbx_seq_one_letter_code
_entity_poly.pdbx_strand_id
1 'polypeptide(L)'
;MENEEEMGRHVNAELRCEPGSPRPEEGMSQDKMKLINSKWGVNWEGIFKILFPGAPVPSPHHEPEVLEDFQRSSLQSNDLRSFEAYNRTALPLLVEASLRPAMNARMEPIEEELRTLFVDIVRNCQSTVAHNWERMNVPSASTRVPAQPAPRETVVIHAVENGSNERSRAGASNPGLDSSVNPPDLDGRRHRWSHSVNTAVS
;
A
#
# COMPACT_ATOMS: atom_id res chain seq x y z
N MET A 1 5.78 4.71 -41.73
CA MET A 1 6.87 4.97 -40.76
C MET A 1 6.60 6.19 -39.89
N GLU A 2 5.75 7.14 -40.30
CA GLU A 2 5.48 8.38 -39.53
C GLU A 2 4.70 8.16 -38.21
N ASN A 3 4.00 7.03 -38.06
CA ASN A 3 3.14 6.76 -36.90
C ASN A 3 3.89 6.47 -35.59
N GLU A 4 5.08 5.84 -35.65
CA GLU A 4 5.87 5.53 -34.44
C GLU A 4 6.59 6.76 -33.89
N GLU A 5 7.05 7.65 -34.78
CA GLU A 5 7.73 8.89 -34.38
C GLU A 5 6.75 9.92 -33.79
N GLU A 6 5.50 9.92 -34.25
CA GLU A 6 4.43 10.70 -33.64
C GLU A 6 4.03 10.16 -32.26
N MET A 7 3.97 8.84 -32.09
CA MET A 7 3.69 8.21 -30.80
C MET A 7 4.81 8.45 -29.78
N GLY A 8 6.08 8.39 -30.21
CA GLY A 8 7.24 8.66 -29.35
C GLY A 8 7.31 10.10 -28.84
N ARG A 9 6.86 11.08 -29.64
CA ARG A 9 6.76 12.49 -29.22
C ARG A 9 5.72 12.69 -28.12
N HIS A 10 4.62 11.94 -28.14
CA HIS A 10 3.58 12.03 -27.11
C HIS A 10 4.02 11.44 -25.76
N VAL A 11 4.82 10.37 -25.79
CA VAL A 11 5.31 9.71 -24.57
C VAL A 11 6.38 10.55 -23.85
N ASN A 12 7.21 11.26 -24.62
CA ASN A 12 8.34 12.04 -24.08
C ASN A 12 8.05 13.54 -23.89
N ALA A 13 6.83 14.00 -24.14
CA ALA A 13 6.47 15.39 -23.89
C ALA A 13 6.51 15.70 -22.39
N GLU A 14 7.24 16.74 -22.01
CA GLU A 14 7.41 17.21 -20.63
C GLU A 14 6.09 17.68 -19.99
N LEU A 15 5.08 17.94 -20.82
CA LEU A 15 3.72 18.27 -20.41
C LEU A 15 2.94 16.97 -20.21
N ARG A 16 2.81 16.53 -18.95
CA ARG A 16 1.82 15.51 -18.59
C ARG A 16 0.44 16.01 -18.99
N CYS A 17 -0.38 15.15 -19.60
CA CYS A 17 -1.80 15.42 -19.78
C CYS A 17 -2.37 15.90 -18.46
N GLU A 18 -3.01 17.08 -18.46
CA GLU A 18 -3.81 17.49 -17.30
C GLU A 18 -4.78 16.35 -16.99
N PRO A 19 -4.94 15.95 -15.71
CA PRO A 19 -5.95 14.97 -15.35
C PRO A 19 -7.27 15.49 -15.90
N GLY A 20 -7.76 14.82 -16.95
CA GLY A 20 -9.03 15.19 -17.57
C GLY A 20 -10.04 15.33 -16.46
N SER A 21 -10.84 16.41 -16.52
CA SER A 21 -11.96 16.61 -15.62
C SER A 21 -12.68 15.27 -15.37
N PRO A 22 -13.16 15.00 -14.14
CA PRO A 22 -13.80 13.74 -13.82
C PRO A 22 -14.81 13.43 -14.91
N ARG A 23 -14.46 12.44 -15.72
CA ARG A 23 -15.22 12.09 -16.92
C ARG A 23 -16.64 11.85 -16.41
N PRO A 24 -17.65 12.61 -16.86
CA PRO A 24 -19.02 12.35 -16.42
C PRO A 24 -19.25 10.87 -16.64
N GLU A 25 -19.72 10.15 -15.62
CA GLU A 25 -19.88 8.71 -15.68
C GLU A 25 -20.65 8.37 -16.95
N GLU A 26 -19.92 7.98 -17.99
CA GLU A 26 -20.45 7.61 -19.30
C GLU A 26 -20.93 6.15 -19.19
N GLY A 27 -21.59 5.87 -18.07
CA GLY A 27 -22.33 4.67 -17.78
C GLY A 27 -23.79 4.98 -18.07
N MET A 28 -24.37 4.25 -19.01
CA MET A 28 -25.80 4.25 -19.21
C MET A 28 -26.44 3.79 -17.88
N SER A 29 -27.08 4.71 -17.15
CA SER A 29 -27.56 4.44 -15.79
C SER A 29 -28.41 3.16 -15.76
N GLN A 30 -28.35 2.42 -14.66
CA GLN A 30 -29.08 1.15 -14.55
C GLN A 30 -30.59 1.34 -14.83
N ASP A 31 -31.12 2.51 -14.50
CA ASP A 31 -32.51 2.89 -14.81
C ASP A 31 -32.73 3.19 -16.29
N LYS A 32 -31.77 3.80 -16.99
CA LYS A 32 -31.80 3.89 -18.46
C LYS A 32 -31.70 2.51 -19.10
N MET A 33 -30.86 1.60 -18.59
CA MET A 33 -30.75 0.23 -19.11
C MET A 33 -32.04 -0.55 -18.89
N LYS A 34 -32.66 -0.42 -17.71
CA LYS A 34 -33.97 -1.01 -17.41
C LYS A 34 -35.06 -0.42 -18.28
N LEU A 35 -35.07 0.90 -18.50
CA LEU A 35 -36.04 1.56 -19.37
C LEU A 35 -35.85 1.15 -20.84
N ILE A 36 -34.61 0.97 -21.30
CA ILE A 36 -34.30 0.47 -22.64
C ILE A 36 -34.80 -0.97 -22.76
N ASN A 37 -34.46 -1.85 -21.82
CA ASN A 37 -34.88 -3.25 -21.87
C ASN A 37 -36.39 -3.46 -21.64
N SER A 38 -37.06 -2.59 -20.88
CA SER A 38 -38.49 -2.70 -20.59
C SER A 38 -39.37 -2.07 -21.67
N LYS A 39 -38.88 -1.02 -22.35
CA LYS A 39 -39.61 -0.32 -23.43
C LYS A 39 -39.29 -0.88 -24.80
N TRP A 40 -38.06 -1.35 -24.96
CA TRP A 40 -37.57 -2.05 -26.14
C TRP A 40 -37.14 -3.43 -25.64
N GLY A 41 -38.07 -4.38 -25.51
CA GLY A 41 -37.68 -5.78 -25.56
C GLY A 41 -36.99 -5.94 -26.91
N VAL A 42 -35.67 -5.69 -26.94
CA VAL A 42 -34.97 -5.28 -28.16
C VAL A 42 -35.04 -6.47 -29.06
N ASN A 43 -35.97 -6.40 -30.02
CA ASN A 43 -36.08 -7.35 -31.07
C ASN A 43 -34.86 -7.09 -31.96
N TRP A 44 -33.71 -7.58 -31.50
CA TRP A 44 -32.43 -7.45 -32.16
C TRP A 44 -32.52 -8.05 -33.57
N GLU A 45 -33.40 -9.04 -33.80
CA GLU A 45 -33.74 -9.53 -35.14
C GLU A 45 -34.37 -8.44 -36.01
N GLY A 46 -35.26 -7.63 -35.44
CA GLY A 46 -35.88 -6.49 -36.12
C GLY A 46 -34.86 -5.43 -36.50
N ILE A 47 -33.95 -5.07 -35.58
CA ILE A 47 -32.85 -4.14 -35.86
C ILE A 47 -31.92 -4.74 -36.93
N PHE A 48 -31.59 -6.02 -36.82
CA PHE A 48 -30.74 -6.73 -37.77
C PHE A 48 -31.35 -6.73 -39.17
N LYS A 49 -32.66 -6.99 -39.31
CA LYS A 49 -33.37 -6.95 -40.60
C LYS A 49 -33.41 -5.56 -41.24
N ILE A 50 -33.44 -4.50 -40.44
CA ILE A 50 -33.36 -3.11 -40.94
C ILE A 50 -31.95 -2.81 -41.44
N LEU A 51 -30.92 -3.21 -40.68
CA LEU A 51 -29.51 -2.95 -41.02
C LEU A 51 -29.03 -3.82 -42.19
N PHE A 52 -29.55 -5.05 -42.30
CA PHE A 52 -29.12 -6.05 -43.28
C PHE A 52 -30.34 -6.67 -44.01
N PRO A 53 -31.01 -5.91 -44.89
CA PRO A 53 -32.16 -6.42 -45.63
C PRO A 53 -31.74 -7.59 -46.54
N GLY A 54 -32.41 -8.74 -46.38
CA GLY A 54 -32.16 -9.96 -47.17
C GLY A 54 -31.08 -10.89 -46.61
N ALA A 55 -30.34 -10.49 -45.58
CA ALA A 55 -29.42 -11.37 -44.88
C ALA A 55 -30.18 -12.30 -43.90
N PRO A 56 -29.76 -13.57 -43.75
CA PRO A 56 -30.32 -14.44 -42.72
C PRO A 56 -29.96 -13.88 -41.34
N VAL A 57 -30.95 -13.84 -40.44
CA VAL A 57 -30.74 -13.37 -39.07
C VAL A 57 -29.88 -14.39 -38.33
N PRO A 58 -28.69 -14.01 -37.80
CA PRO A 58 -27.83 -14.94 -37.10
C PRO A 58 -28.51 -15.41 -35.83
N SER A 59 -28.45 -16.72 -35.54
CA SER A 59 -28.97 -17.25 -34.27
C SER A 59 -28.30 -16.51 -33.09
N PRO A 60 -29.06 -16.00 -32.11
CA PRO A 60 -28.50 -15.29 -30.95
C PRO A 60 -27.65 -16.20 -30.07
N HIS A 61 -27.91 -17.51 -30.15
CA HIS A 61 -27.02 -18.54 -29.67
C HIS A 61 -26.29 -19.09 -30.89
N HIS A 62 -25.14 -18.52 -31.20
CA HIS A 62 -24.17 -19.18 -32.07
C HIS A 62 -23.73 -20.45 -31.35
N GLU A 63 -24.40 -21.58 -31.62
CA GLU A 63 -23.72 -22.86 -31.45
C GLU A 63 -22.67 -22.94 -32.55
N PRO A 64 -21.39 -23.17 -32.22
CA PRO A 64 -20.32 -23.26 -33.20
C PRO A 64 -20.45 -24.57 -33.98
N GLU A 65 -21.47 -24.69 -34.82
CA GLU A 65 -21.50 -25.71 -35.85
C GLU A 65 -20.48 -25.30 -36.93
N VAL A 66 -19.53 -26.21 -37.18
CA VAL A 66 -18.44 -26.10 -38.17
C VAL A 66 -17.20 -25.32 -37.70
N LEU A 67 -16.55 -25.81 -36.63
CA LEU A 67 -15.20 -25.42 -36.24
C LEU A 67 -14.10 -26.22 -36.98
N GLU A 68 -14.33 -26.67 -38.22
CA GLU A 68 -13.33 -27.42 -39.00
C GLU A 68 -12.17 -26.52 -39.49
N ASP A 69 -12.40 -25.21 -39.66
CA ASP A 69 -11.35 -24.27 -40.05
C ASP A 69 -10.43 -23.81 -38.89
N PHE A 70 -10.77 -24.14 -37.63
CA PHE A 70 -9.90 -23.88 -36.47
C PHE A 70 -8.69 -24.82 -36.39
N GLN A 71 -8.63 -25.88 -37.20
CA GLN A 71 -7.50 -26.81 -37.17
C GLN A 71 -6.20 -26.21 -37.74
N ARG A 72 -6.26 -25.17 -38.59
CA ARG A 72 -5.04 -24.43 -39.00
C ARG A 72 -4.46 -23.53 -37.91
N SER A 73 -5.25 -23.21 -36.88
CA SER A 73 -4.79 -22.48 -35.68
C SER A 73 -4.18 -23.41 -34.62
N SER A 74 -4.13 -24.73 -34.84
CA SER A 74 -3.66 -25.69 -33.82
C SER A 74 -2.14 -25.62 -33.57
N LEU A 75 -1.36 -25.13 -34.54
CA LEU A 75 0.07 -24.87 -34.34
C LEU A 75 0.31 -23.68 -33.38
N GLN A 76 -0.52 -22.64 -33.45
CA GLN A 76 -0.53 -21.55 -32.45
C GLN A 76 -1.08 -22.03 -31.10
N SER A 77 -1.95 -23.05 -31.09
CA SER A 77 -2.49 -23.62 -29.85
C SER A 77 -1.42 -24.35 -29.02
N ASN A 78 -0.50 -25.08 -29.65
CA ASN A 78 0.60 -25.74 -28.92
C ASN A 78 1.62 -24.74 -28.39
N ASP A 79 1.97 -23.73 -29.18
CA ASP A 79 2.87 -22.65 -28.74
C ASP A 79 2.26 -21.89 -27.56
N LEU A 80 0.98 -21.52 -27.65
CA LEU A 80 0.25 -20.87 -26.57
C LEU A 80 0.19 -21.74 -25.30
N ARG A 81 -0.11 -23.04 -25.41
CA ARG A 81 -0.11 -23.95 -24.26
C ARG A 81 1.27 -24.07 -23.62
N SER A 82 2.34 -24.08 -24.43
CA SER A 82 3.71 -24.13 -23.93
C SER A 82 4.08 -22.84 -23.20
N PHE A 83 3.66 -21.69 -23.73
CA PHE A 83 3.85 -20.39 -23.11
C PHE A 83 3.04 -20.25 -21.82
N GLU A 84 1.81 -20.73 -21.77
CA GLU A 84 1.02 -20.77 -20.53
C GLU A 84 1.68 -21.65 -19.47
N ALA A 85 2.17 -22.83 -19.84
CA ALA A 85 2.89 -23.71 -18.93
C ALA A 85 4.17 -23.04 -18.40
N TYR A 86 4.92 -22.36 -19.27
CA TYR A 86 6.07 -21.57 -18.88
C TYR A 86 5.68 -20.45 -17.92
N ASN A 87 4.66 -19.64 -18.23
CA ASN A 87 4.20 -18.55 -17.36
C ASN A 87 3.78 -19.03 -15.97
N ARG A 88 3.09 -20.18 -15.88
CA ARG A 88 2.71 -20.76 -14.59
C ARG A 88 3.91 -21.06 -13.69
N THR A 89 5.08 -21.30 -14.27
CA THR A 89 6.32 -21.58 -13.53
C THR A 89 7.19 -20.34 -13.34
N ALA A 90 7.36 -19.52 -14.37
CA ALA A 90 8.26 -18.38 -14.37
C ALA A 90 7.69 -17.16 -13.64
N LEU A 91 6.38 -16.93 -13.74
CA LEU A 91 5.76 -15.73 -13.20
C LEU A 91 5.79 -15.68 -11.66
N PRO A 92 5.47 -16.76 -10.92
CA PRO A 92 5.61 -16.76 -9.46
C PRO A 92 7.04 -16.43 -9.01
N LEU A 93 8.05 -17.00 -9.68
CA LEU A 93 9.45 -16.75 -9.36
C LEU A 93 9.84 -15.29 -9.60
N LEU A 94 9.37 -14.69 -10.70
CA LEU A 94 9.65 -13.29 -11.02
C LEU A 94 8.96 -12.33 -10.04
N VAL A 95 7.70 -12.64 -9.68
CA VAL A 95 6.96 -11.90 -8.67
C VAL A 95 7.67 -11.98 -7.33
N GLU A 96 8.09 -13.17 -6.90
CA GLU A 96 8.82 -13.36 -5.65
C GLU A 96 10.17 -12.61 -5.64
N ALA A 97 10.93 -12.72 -6.72
CA ALA A 97 12.22 -12.02 -6.88
C ALA A 97 12.07 -10.50 -6.83
N SER A 98 10.93 -9.96 -7.29
CA SER A 98 10.66 -8.52 -7.28
C SER A 98 10.04 -8.04 -5.96
N LEU A 99 9.12 -8.83 -5.40
CA LEU A 99 8.36 -8.48 -4.21
C LEU A 99 9.20 -8.58 -2.95
N ARG A 100 10.01 -9.63 -2.81
CA ARG A 100 10.86 -9.86 -1.63
C ARG A 100 11.77 -8.68 -1.30
N PRO A 101 12.60 -8.15 -2.23
CA PRO A 101 13.46 -7.01 -1.92
C PRO A 101 12.65 -5.74 -1.60
N ALA A 102 11.51 -5.51 -2.26
CA ALA A 102 10.64 -4.38 -1.95
C ALA A 102 10.04 -4.47 -0.54
N MET A 103 9.63 -5.68 -0.12
CA MET A 103 9.12 -5.94 1.22
C MET A 103 10.22 -5.79 2.26
N ASN A 104 11.41 -6.36 2.02
CA ASN A 104 12.55 -6.24 2.93
C ASN A 104 12.99 -4.78 3.09
N ALA A 105 13.03 -4.00 2.00
CA ALA A 105 13.36 -2.58 2.05
C ALA A 105 12.40 -1.75 2.92
N ARG A 106 11.15 -2.21 3.07
CA ARG A 106 10.16 -1.59 3.95
C ARG A 106 10.20 -2.12 5.39
N MET A 107 10.57 -3.39 5.57
CA MET A 107 10.56 -4.06 6.88
C MET A 107 11.84 -3.81 7.69
N GLU A 108 13.01 -3.79 7.04
CA GLU A 108 14.30 -3.50 7.67
C GLU A 108 14.31 -2.24 8.57
N PRO A 109 13.83 -1.05 8.12
CA PRO A 109 13.84 0.13 8.98
C PRO A 109 12.93 -0.02 10.21
N ILE A 110 11.82 -0.75 10.08
CA ILE A 110 10.91 -1.01 11.20
C ILE A 110 11.59 -1.93 12.23
N GLU A 111 12.29 -2.97 11.76
CA GLU A 111 13.05 -3.84 12.65
C GLU A 111 14.15 -3.08 13.40
N GLU A 112 14.86 -2.20 12.72
CA GLU A 112 15.93 -1.40 13.33
C GLU A 112 15.40 -0.39 14.35
N GLU A 113 14.27 0.25 14.05
CA GLU A 113 13.56 1.11 15.01
C GLU A 113 13.14 0.33 16.25
N LEU A 114 12.56 -0.86 16.08
CA LEU A 114 12.16 -1.72 17.19
C LEU A 114 13.35 -2.19 18.03
N ARG A 115 14.49 -2.51 17.41
CA ARG A 115 15.74 -2.84 18.12
C ARG A 115 16.22 -1.67 18.97
N THR A 116 16.19 -0.46 18.41
CA THR A 116 16.60 0.77 19.11
C THR A 116 15.67 1.03 20.31
N LEU A 117 14.36 0.99 20.09
CA LEU A 117 13.35 1.16 21.15
C LEU A 117 13.52 0.13 22.27
N PHE A 118 13.82 -1.12 21.93
CA PHE A 118 14.03 -2.17 22.93
C PHE A 118 15.22 -1.85 23.84
N VAL A 119 16.34 -1.40 23.29
CA VAL A 119 17.53 -1.00 24.08
C VAL A 119 17.19 0.13 25.04
N ASP A 120 16.44 1.13 24.58
CA ASP A 120 16.05 2.27 25.41
C ASP A 120 15.09 1.87 26.53
N ILE A 121 14.13 0.98 26.25
CA ILE A 121 13.23 0.42 27.28
C ILE A 121 14.05 -0.31 28.35
N VAL A 122 14.99 -1.17 27.96
CA VAL A 122 15.84 -1.90 28.91
C VAL A 122 16.65 -0.94 29.77
N ARG A 123 17.26 0.10 29.18
CA ARG A 123 18.01 1.14 29.92
C ARG A 123 17.12 1.91 30.91
N ASN A 124 15.90 2.23 30.51
CA ASN A 124 14.93 2.92 31.38
C ASN A 124 14.49 2.05 32.55
N CYS A 125 14.25 0.76 32.30
CA CYS A 125 13.94 -0.21 33.35
C CYS A 125 15.12 -0.34 34.33
N GLN A 126 16.35 -0.49 33.82
CA GLN A 126 17.55 -0.56 34.65
C GLN A 126 17.74 0.70 35.51
N SER A 127 17.55 1.88 34.93
CA SER A 127 17.65 3.16 35.64
C SER A 127 16.60 3.28 36.75
N THR A 128 15.37 2.83 36.46
CA THR A 128 14.27 2.81 37.44
C THR A 128 14.58 1.86 38.59
N VAL A 129 15.08 0.66 38.30
CA VAL A 129 15.49 -0.32 39.31
C VAL A 129 16.63 0.22 40.18
N ALA A 130 17.64 0.83 39.56
CA ALA A 130 18.76 1.45 40.28
C ALA A 130 18.28 2.57 41.21
N HIS A 131 17.45 3.48 40.70
CA HIS A 131 16.91 4.57 41.50
C HIS A 131 16.04 4.08 42.67
N ASN A 132 15.21 3.05 42.45
CA ASN A 132 14.42 2.45 43.50
C ASN A 132 15.30 1.78 44.57
N TRP A 133 16.36 1.09 44.14
CA TRP A 133 17.33 0.47 45.05
C TRP A 133 18.06 1.52 45.88
N GLU A 134 18.53 2.62 45.28
CA GLU A 134 19.13 3.75 46.00
C GLU A 134 18.15 4.33 47.03
N ARG A 135 16.88 4.55 46.66
CA ARG A 135 15.88 5.07 47.60
C ARG A 135 15.60 4.14 48.78
N MET A 136 15.71 2.83 48.60
CA MET A 136 15.51 1.85 49.69
C MET A 136 16.75 1.69 50.56
N ASN A 137 17.94 1.82 49.97
CA ASN A 137 19.21 1.55 50.64
C ASN A 137 19.96 2.79 51.13
N VAL A 138 19.56 4.00 50.74
CA VAL A 138 19.98 5.21 51.44
C VAL A 138 19.36 5.10 52.83
N PRO A 139 20.15 4.84 53.88
CA PRO A 139 19.64 4.92 55.23
C PRO A 139 19.12 6.34 55.35
N SER A 140 17.90 6.52 55.88
CA SER A 140 17.44 7.81 56.37
C SER A 140 18.46 8.29 57.40
N ALA A 141 19.54 8.91 56.92
CA ALA A 141 20.50 9.62 57.71
C ALA A 141 19.66 10.75 58.26
N SER A 142 19.14 10.50 59.45
CA SER A 142 18.64 11.44 60.43
C SER A 142 19.10 12.83 60.02
N THR A 143 18.11 13.65 59.64
CA THR A 143 18.20 15.09 59.48
C THR A 143 18.94 15.68 60.68
N ARG A 144 20.26 15.60 60.66
CA ARG A 144 21.13 16.45 61.44
C ARG A 144 21.17 17.72 60.62
N VAL A 145 20.29 18.62 61.02
CA VAL A 145 20.32 20.04 60.69
C VAL A 145 21.79 20.45 60.51
N PRO A 146 22.22 20.89 59.32
CA PRO A 146 23.57 21.38 59.17
C PRO A 146 23.71 22.58 60.10
N ALA A 147 24.58 22.46 61.10
CA ALA A 147 25.07 23.61 61.84
C ALA A 147 25.66 24.55 60.80
N GLN A 148 24.98 25.68 60.61
CA GLN A 148 25.28 26.77 59.71
C GLN A 148 26.79 27.10 59.75
N PRO A 149 27.57 26.85 58.68
CA PRO A 149 28.92 27.39 58.60
C PRO A 149 28.81 28.90 58.36
N ALA A 150 29.50 29.66 59.21
CA ALA A 150 29.59 31.12 59.17
C ALA A 150 29.93 31.65 57.76
N PRO A 151 29.44 32.85 57.39
CA PRO A 151 29.68 33.44 56.08
C PRO A 151 31.18 33.69 55.88
N ARG A 152 31.77 33.03 54.88
CA ARG A 152 33.08 33.38 54.36
C ARG A 152 32.91 34.10 53.03
N GLU A 153 33.63 35.20 52.94
CA GLU A 153 33.60 36.20 51.89
C GLU A 153 33.80 35.62 50.50
N THR A 154 33.01 36.18 49.60
CA THR A 154 32.97 35.99 48.16
C THR A 154 34.32 36.27 47.52
N VAL A 155 34.90 35.29 46.82
CA VAL A 155 35.94 35.54 45.82
C VAL A 155 35.34 35.26 44.45
N VAL A 156 35.02 36.33 43.74
CA VAL A 156 34.62 36.32 42.33
C VAL A 156 35.87 36.02 41.50
N ILE A 157 35.90 34.88 40.82
CA ILE A 157 36.86 34.62 39.73
C ILE A 157 36.08 34.69 38.43
N HIS A 158 36.24 35.81 37.72
CA HIS A 158 35.91 35.94 36.30
C HIS A 158 36.93 35.16 35.47
N ALA A 159 36.46 34.29 34.57
CA ALA A 159 37.23 33.77 33.43
C ALA A 159 36.25 33.60 32.26
N VAL A 160 36.16 34.61 31.38
CA VAL A 160 36.82 34.68 30.06
C VAL A 160 36.13 33.78 29.04
N GLU A 161 35.36 34.45 28.17
CA GLU A 161 34.89 33.98 26.89
C GLU A 161 36.06 33.57 25.98
N ASN A 162 35.94 32.40 25.36
CA ASN A 162 36.52 32.05 24.06
C ASN A 162 35.42 31.17 23.42
N GLY A 163 34.75 31.53 22.33
CA GLY A 163 35.30 32.02 21.08
C GLY A 163 35.50 30.81 20.14
N SER A 164 34.84 30.84 18.98
CA SER A 164 34.86 29.86 17.86
C SER A 164 33.83 28.70 17.98
N ASN A 165 33.01 28.35 16.98
CA ASN A 165 33.27 28.40 15.55
C ASN A 165 31.95 28.32 14.75
N GLU A 166 31.79 29.21 13.78
CA GLU A 166 30.80 29.10 12.70
C GLU A 166 31.23 27.99 11.73
N ARG A 167 30.32 27.06 11.36
CA ARG A 167 30.29 26.50 9.99
C ARG A 167 28.96 25.83 9.63
N SER A 168 28.18 26.55 8.83
CA SER A 168 27.42 26.10 7.66
C SER A 168 26.70 24.75 7.68
N ARG A 169 25.35 24.80 7.64
CA ARG A 169 24.51 23.85 6.88
C ARG A 169 23.17 24.52 6.58
N ALA A 170 23.01 25.11 5.39
CA ALA A 170 22.36 24.48 4.24
C ALA A 170 20.99 23.87 4.56
N GLY A 171 19.95 24.69 4.34
CA GLY A 171 18.67 24.39 3.69
C GLY A 171 18.01 23.03 3.89
N ALA A 172 16.79 23.07 4.45
CA ALA A 172 15.61 22.51 3.80
C ALA A 172 14.36 22.98 4.54
N SER A 173 13.61 23.89 3.91
CA SER A 173 12.22 24.13 4.24
C SER A 173 11.41 22.89 3.86
N ASN A 174 10.80 22.21 4.82
CA ASN A 174 9.71 21.27 4.54
C ASN A 174 8.39 21.93 4.96
N PRO A 175 7.47 22.22 4.02
CA PRO A 175 6.11 22.62 4.36
C PRO A 175 5.36 21.42 4.95
N GLY A 176 4.58 21.69 5.99
CA GLY A 176 3.73 20.71 6.65
C GLY A 176 2.74 20.07 5.69
N LEU A 177 2.71 18.75 5.73
CA LEU A 177 1.57 17.96 5.28
C LEU A 177 0.85 17.47 6.53
N ASP A 178 -0.19 18.22 6.88
CA ASP A 178 -1.39 17.69 7.51
C ASP A 178 -1.92 16.54 6.64
N SER A 179 -2.01 15.37 7.24
CA SER A 179 -2.84 14.28 6.74
C SER A 179 -3.40 13.52 7.93
N SER A 180 -4.33 14.20 8.61
CA SER A 180 -5.46 13.55 9.25
C SER A 180 -6.27 12.79 8.21
N VAL A 181 -6.07 11.47 8.11
CA VAL A 181 -7.00 10.56 7.44
C VAL A 181 -7.31 9.42 8.40
N ASN A 182 -8.50 9.49 8.98
CA ASN A 182 -9.12 8.40 9.73
C ASN A 182 -9.29 7.18 8.82
N PRO A 183 -8.98 5.95 9.28
CA PRO A 183 -9.37 4.75 8.57
C PRO A 183 -10.90 4.55 8.66
N PRO A 184 -11.55 4.06 7.59
CA PRO A 184 -12.95 3.69 7.64
C PRO A 184 -13.16 2.47 8.54
N ASP A 185 -14.18 2.59 9.37
CA ASP A 185 -14.79 1.58 10.22
C ASP A 185 -15.10 0.30 9.41
N LEU A 186 -14.28 -0.74 9.59
CA LEU A 186 -14.57 -2.06 9.06
C LEU A 186 -15.45 -2.79 10.06
N ASP A 187 -16.75 -2.73 9.76
CA ASP A 187 -17.82 -3.52 10.31
C ASP A 187 -17.37 -4.90 10.82
N GLY A 188 -17.60 -5.10 12.11
CA GLY A 188 -17.43 -6.36 12.81
C GLY A 188 -18.33 -7.47 12.25
N ARG A 189 -17.85 -8.19 11.25
CA ARG A 189 -18.28 -9.58 10.98
C ARG A 189 -17.44 -10.54 11.81
N ARG A 190 -17.89 -10.76 13.05
CA ARG A 190 -17.47 -11.91 13.87
C ARG A 190 -17.89 -13.20 13.16
N HIS A 191 -16.96 -13.83 12.44
CA HIS A 191 -17.09 -15.24 12.08
C HIS A 191 -16.89 -16.07 13.34
N ARG A 192 -18.01 -16.53 13.92
CA ARG A 192 -18.06 -17.56 14.96
C ARG A 192 -17.57 -18.87 14.34
N TRP A 193 -16.37 -19.30 14.70
CA TRP A 193 -15.90 -20.65 14.44
C TRP A 193 -16.63 -21.59 15.40
N SER A 194 -17.62 -22.33 14.89
CA SER A 194 -18.24 -23.43 15.61
C SER A 194 -17.32 -24.65 15.51
N HIS A 195 -16.58 -24.95 16.57
CA HIS A 195 -15.93 -26.24 16.74
C HIS A 195 -17.01 -27.30 16.97
N SER A 196 -17.23 -28.16 15.97
CA SER A 196 -17.98 -29.41 16.15
C SER A 196 -17.04 -30.43 16.78
N VAL A 197 -17.32 -30.80 18.03
CA VAL A 197 -16.62 -31.88 18.73
C VAL A 197 -17.34 -33.17 18.35
N ASN A 198 -16.74 -33.94 17.44
CA ASN A 198 -17.14 -35.33 17.22
C ASN A 198 -16.48 -36.19 18.30
N THR A 199 -17.22 -36.49 19.36
CA THR A 199 -16.83 -37.53 20.32
C THR A 199 -17.27 -38.88 19.73
N ALA A 200 -16.32 -39.59 19.14
CA ALA A 200 -16.53 -40.96 18.70
C ALA A 200 -16.61 -41.90 19.92
N VAL A 201 -17.66 -42.71 19.92
CA VAL A 201 -17.84 -43.88 20.78
C VAL A 201 -16.85 -44.96 20.36
N SER A 202 -16.08 -45.48 21.32
CA SER A 202 -15.60 -46.88 21.38
C SER A 202 -15.18 -47.20 22.81
#